data_AF-A0A921GBX6-F1
#
_entry.id   AF-A0A921GBX6-F1
#
_cell.length_a   1.000
_cell.length_b   1.000
_cell.length_c   1.000
_cell.angle_alpha   90.00
_cell.angle_beta   90.00
_cell.angle_gamma   90.00
#
_symmetry.space_group_name_H-M   'P 1'
#
loop_
_entity.id
_entity.type
_entity.pdbx_description
1 polymer ?
#
loop_
_entity_poly.entity_id
_entity_poly.type
_entity_poly.pdbx_seq_one_letter_code
_entity_poly.pdbx_strand_id
1 'polypeptide(L)'
;MKHKHNEQSKKAIVNRLSRAIGHLESVKQMVINDEDCSKVLIQLSAVQSALKNTGKVILKDHIDHCIVEAVKENDDETIEELKKAIDRMI
;
A
#
# COMPACT_ATOMS: atom_id res chain seq x y z
N MET A 1 -9.63 -15.99 3.33
CA MET A 1 -8.99 -16.78 2.23
C MET A 1 -7.59 -16.21 1.93
N LYS A 2 -6.56 -17.01 1.60
CA LYS A 2 -5.25 -16.46 1.20
C LYS A 2 -5.33 -15.94 -0.25
N HIS A 3 -5.33 -14.62 -0.43
CA HIS A 3 -5.30 -14.00 -1.77
C HIS A 3 -3.98 -14.33 -2.48
N LYS A 4 -4.07 -14.82 -3.73
CA LYS A 4 -2.91 -15.08 -4.58
C LYS A 4 -2.90 -14.04 -5.70
N HIS A 5 -2.18 -12.94 -5.48
CA HIS A 5 -1.86 -11.99 -6.54
C HIS A 5 -1.24 -12.75 -7.72
N ASN A 6 -1.61 -12.37 -8.96
CA ASN A 6 -0.86 -12.86 -10.11
C ASN A 6 0.63 -12.46 -9.96
N GLU A 7 1.55 -13.26 -10.49
CA GLU A 7 2.99 -13.08 -10.25
C GLU A 7 3.52 -11.70 -10.71
N GLN A 8 2.89 -11.10 -11.73
CA GLN A 8 3.24 -9.78 -12.24
C GLN A 8 2.81 -8.66 -11.28
N SER A 9 1.57 -8.70 -10.77
CA SER A 9 1.06 -7.78 -9.74
C SER A 9 1.86 -7.89 -8.45
N LYS A 10 2.17 -9.13 -8.01
CA LYS A 10 3.00 -9.39 -6.84
C LYS A 10 4.38 -8.74 -6.97
N LYS A 11 5.08 -8.97 -8.08
CA LYS A 11 6.40 -8.36 -8.34
C LYS A 11 6.33 -6.83 -8.36
N ALA A 12 5.28 -6.26 -8.96
CA ALA A 12 5.10 -4.81 -9.01
C ALA A 12 4.86 -4.20 -7.61
N ILE A 13 4.03 -4.85 -6.77
CA ILE A 13 3.78 -4.43 -5.39
C ILE A 13 5.07 -4.52 -4.56
N VAL A 14 5.78 -5.65 -4.62
CA VAL A 14 7.05 -5.84 -3.91
C VAL A 14 8.05 -4.75 -4.31
N ASN A 15 8.23 -4.48 -5.59
CA ASN A 15 9.15 -3.42 -6.06
C ASN A 15 8.77 -2.03 -5.53
N ARG A 16 7.48 -1.71 -5.41
CA ARG A 16 7.02 -0.44 -4.85
C ARG A 16 7.32 -0.36 -3.35
N LEU A 17 7.06 -1.43 -2.61
CA LEU A 17 7.37 -1.52 -1.18
C LEU A 17 8.88 -1.41 -0.94
N SER A 18 9.72 -2.11 -1.70
CA SER A 18 11.18 -2.01 -1.59
C SER A 18 11.69 -0.60 -1.80
N ARG A 19 11.11 0.16 -2.74
CA ARG A 19 11.45 1.58 -2.94
C ARG A 19 11.03 2.45 -1.76
N ALA A 20 9.82 2.24 -1.22
CA ALA A 20 9.35 2.98 -0.05
C ALA A 20 10.22 2.69 1.19
N ILE A 21 10.66 1.45 1.37
CA ILE A 21 11.60 1.04 2.44
C ILE A 21 12.93 1.77 2.29
N GLY A 22 13.56 1.75 1.10
CA GLY A 22 14.82 2.45 0.88
C GLY A 22 14.70 3.97 1.07
N HIS A 23 13.56 4.55 0.70
CA HIS A 23 13.30 5.98 0.95
C HIS A 23 13.15 6.26 2.45
N LEU A 24 12.42 5.43 3.19
CA LEU A 24 12.30 5.55 4.64
C LEU A 24 13.65 5.38 5.36
N GLU A 25 14.51 4.47 4.88
CA GLU A 25 15.88 4.34 5.37
C GLU A 25 16.69 5.62 5.17
N SER A 26 16.54 6.29 4.03
CA SER A 26 17.15 7.61 3.80
C SER A 26 16.62 8.65 4.79
N VAL A 27 15.31 8.71 5.05
CA VAL A 27 14.73 9.63 6.04
C VAL A 27 15.29 9.37 7.43
N LYS A 28 15.45 8.10 7.81
CA LYS A 28 16.09 7.71 9.08
C LYS A 28 17.53 8.25 9.17
N GLN A 29 18.31 8.18 8.09
CA GLN A 29 19.67 8.74 8.09
C GLN A 29 19.67 10.26 8.22
N MET A 30 18.72 10.97 7.60
CA MET A 30 18.59 12.43 7.78
C MET A 30 18.41 12.81 9.24
N VAL A 31 17.61 12.04 9.99
CA VAL A 31 17.41 12.25 11.44
C VAL A 31 18.68 11.97 12.23
N ILE A 32 19.39 10.87 11.92
CA ILE A 32 20.66 10.52 12.59
C ILE A 32 21.74 11.59 12.35
N ASN A 33 21.71 12.23 11.18
CA ASN A 33 22.67 13.26 10.78
C ASN A 33 22.27 14.68 11.21
N ASP A 34 21.26 14.83 12.08
CA ASP A 34 20.73 16.12 12.56
C ASP A 34 20.36 17.09 11.41
N GLU A 35 19.82 16.57 10.31
CA GLU A 35 19.35 17.41 9.21
C GLU A 35 18.12 18.26 9.59
N ASP A 36 17.92 19.37 8.87
CA ASP A 36 16.81 20.29 9.07
C ASP A 36 15.46 19.57 9.13
N CYS A 37 14.70 19.82 10.20
CA CYS A 37 13.43 19.15 10.45
C CYS A 37 12.41 19.37 9.32
N SER A 38 12.42 20.55 8.68
CA SER A 38 11.51 20.82 7.56
C SER A 38 11.81 19.93 6.36
N LYS A 39 13.09 19.69 6.06
CA LYS A 39 13.51 18.73 5.03
C LYS A 39 13.12 17.30 5.36
N VAL A 40 13.31 16.88 6.62
CA VAL A 40 12.90 15.55 7.09
C VAL A 40 11.39 15.36 6.90
N LEU A 41 10.58 16.35 7.30
CA LEU A 41 9.12 16.29 7.15
C LEU A 41 8.67 16.21 5.68
N ILE A 42 9.34 16.93 4.77
CA ILE A 42 9.06 16.86 3.33
C ILE A 42 9.35 15.45 2.80
N GLN A 43 10.49 14.85 3.16
CA GLN A 43 10.84 13.51 2.70
C GLN A 43 9.93 12.44 3.31
N LEU A 44 9.55 12.58 4.59
CA LEU A 44 8.60 11.69 5.24
C LEU A 44 7.22 11.74 4.56
N SER A 45 6.76 12.93 4.15
CA SER A 45 5.52 13.08 3.37
C SER A 45 5.59 12.38 2.00
N ALA A 46 6.75 12.39 1.36
CA ALA A 46 6.98 11.65 0.13
C ALA A 46 6.89 10.13 0.33
N VAL A 47 7.43 9.60 1.44
CA VAL A 47 7.27 8.19 1.82
C VAL A 47 5.79 7.83 2.04
N GLN A 48 5.05 8.66 2.80
CA GLN A 48 3.61 8.47 3.01
C GLN A 48 2.84 8.43 1.68
N SER A 49 3.17 9.32 0.75
CA SER A 49 2.57 9.36 -0.59
C SER A 49 2.89 8.09 -1.40
N ALA A 50 4.11 7.58 -1.32
CA ALA A 50 4.50 6.32 -1.96
C ALA A 50 3.71 5.12 -1.39
N LEU A 51 3.52 5.07 -0.07
CA LEU A 51 2.72 4.05 0.59
C LEU A 51 1.24 4.13 0.19
N LYS A 52 0.65 5.32 0.19
CA LYS A 52 -0.75 5.54 -0.24
C LYS A 52 -0.96 5.08 -1.68
N ASN A 53 -0.02 5.39 -2.58
CA ASN A 53 -0.09 4.95 -3.97
C ASN A 53 0.07 3.42 -4.11
N THR A 54 0.90 2.80 -3.28
CA THR A 54 1.04 1.34 -3.25
C THR A 54 -0.24 0.67 -2.76
N GLY A 55 -0.86 1.20 -1.70
CA GLY A 55 -2.16 0.75 -1.20
C GLY A 55 -3.24 0.81 -2.27
N LYS A 56 -3.32 1.91 -3.05
CA LYS A 56 -4.26 2.02 -4.18
C LYS A 56 -4.09 0.92 -5.23
N VAL A 57 -2.84 0.54 -5.54
CA VAL A 57 -2.55 -0.55 -6.48
C VAL A 57 -3.04 -1.88 -5.94
N ILE A 58 -2.77 -2.17 -4.66
CA ILE A 58 -3.24 -3.40 -4.00
C ILE A 58 -4.78 -3.44 -3.97
N LEU A 59 -5.42 -2.32 -3.62
CA LEU A 59 -6.87 -2.21 -3.58
C LEU A 59 -7.50 -2.49 -4.94
N LYS A 60 -6.96 -1.90 -6.01
CA LYS A 60 -7.46 -2.13 -7.37
C LYS A 60 -7.34 -3.61 -7.77
N ASP A 61 -6.18 -4.21 -7.53
CA ASP A 61 -5.94 -5.62 -7.83
C ASP A 61 -6.88 -6.55 -7.03
N HIS A 62 -7.19 -6.19 -5.78
CA HIS A 62 -8.14 -6.93 -4.96
C HIS A 62 -9.60 -6.80 -5.47
N ILE A 63 -10.01 -5.61 -5.93
CA ILE A 63 -11.32 -5.39 -6.53
C ILE A 63 -11.46 -6.22 -7.82
N ASP A 64 -10.46 -6.16 -8.70
CA ASP A 64 -10.49 -6.81 -10.02
C ASP A 64 -10.54 -8.35 -9.93
N HIS A 65 -10.08 -8.93 -8.82
CA HIS A 65 -9.99 -10.38 -8.65
C HIS A 65 -10.94 -10.95 -7.58
N CYS A 66 -10.89 -10.47 -6.33
CA CYS A 66 -11.66 -11.06 -5.24
C CYS A 66 -13.11 -10.60 -5.21
N ILE A 67 -13.34 -9.30 -5.43
CA ILE A 67 -14.69 -8.75 -5.28
C ILE A 67 -15.60 -9.17 -6.43
N VAL A 68 -15.06 -9.27 -7.64
CA VAL A 68 -15.80 -9.78 -8.80
C VAL A 68 -16.27 -11.23 -8.56
N GLU A 69 -15.46 -12.06 -7.90
CA GLU A 69 -15.84 -13.42 -7.51
C GLU A 69 -16.84 -13.42 -6.35
N ALA A 70 -16.58 -12.66 -5.28
CA ALA A 70 -17.47 -12.54 -4.13
C ALA A 70 -18.90 -12.11 -4.52
N VAL A 71 -19.04 -11.16 -5.46
CA VAL A 71 -20.36 -10.75 -5.98
C VAL A 71 -21.07 -11.91 -6.69
N LYS A 72 -20.35 -12.75 -7.45
CA LYS A 72 -20.96 -13.91 -8.13
C LYS A 72 -21.40 -14.98 -7.13
N GLU A 73 -20.68 -15.11 -6.03
CA GLU A 73 -20.92 -16.11 -4.99
C GLU A 73 -21.87 -15.62 -3.88
N ASN A 74 -22.35 -14.37 -3.95
CA ASN A 74 -23.12 -13.69 -2.89
C ASN A 74 -22.39 -13.71 -1.53
N ASP A 75 -21.08 -13.52 -1.55
CA ASP A 75 -20.24 -13.42 -0.36
C ASP A 75 -20.18 -11.96 0.12
N ASP A 76 -21.20 -11.57 0.89
CA ASP A 76 -21.29 -10.25 1.51
C ASP A 76 -20.20 -10.01 2.57
N GLU A 77 -19.63 -11.07 3.17
CA GLU A 77 -18.59 -10.96 4.20
C GLU A 77 -17.31 -10.38 3.59
N THR A 78 -16.85 -10.92 2.46
CA THR A 78 -15.67 -10.41 1.74
C THR A 78 -15.84 -8.94 1.32
N ILE A 79 -17.05 -8.54 0.91
CA ILE A 79 -17.35 -7.15 0.55
C ILE A 79 -17.25 -6.25 1.78
N GLU A 80 -17.75 -6.69 2.93
CA GLU A 80 -17.71 -5.93 4.18
C GLU A 80 -16.28 -5.81 4.74
N GLU A 81 -15.45 -6.86 4.60
CA GLU A 81 -14.02 -6.80 4.92
C GLU A 81 -13.30 -5.73 4.08
N LEU A 82 -13.62 -5.65 2.78
CA LEU A 82 -13.05 -4.62 1.91
C LEU A 82 -13.44 -3.21 2.35
N LYS A 83 -14.72 -2.96 2.69
CA LYS A 83 -15.15 -1.64 3.18
C LYS A 83 -14.37 -1.22 4.42
N LYS A 84 -14.21 -2.13 5.40
CA LYS A 84 -13.41 -1.89 6.61
C LYS A 84 -11.95 -1.56 6.29
N ALA A 85 -11.37 -2.20 5.26
CA ALA A 85 -10.02 -1.91 4.83
C ALA A 85 -9.90 -0.51 4.19
N ILE A 86 -10.88 -0.12 3.37
CA ILE A 86 -10.94 1.21 2.73
C ILE A 86 -11.06 2.31 3.79
N ASP A 87 -11.93 2.16 4.79
CA ASP A 87 -12.14 3.15 5.85
C ASP A 87 -10.86 3.45 6.65
N ARG A 88 -9.94 2.47 6.76
CA ARG A 88 -8.64 2.66 7.43
C ARG A 88 -7.58 3.33 6.56
N MET A 89 -7.79 3.37 5.24
CA MET A 89 -6.85 3.95 4.27
C MET A 89 -7.13 5.42 3.96
N ILE A 90 -8.32 5.92 4.29
CA ILE A 90 -8.78 7.28 3.99
C ILE A 90 -8.40 8.23 5.12
#